data_AF-A0A0D3DXN1-F1
#
_entry.id   AF-A0A0D3DXN1-F1
#
_cell.length_a   1.000
_cell.length_b   1.000
_cell.length_c   1.000
_cell.angle_alpha   90.00
_cell.angle_beta   90.00
_cell.angle_gamma   90.00
#
_symmetry.space_group_name_H-M   'P 1'
#
loop_
_entity.id
_entity.type
_entity.pdbx_description
1 polymer ?
#
loop_
_entity_poly.entity_id
_entity_poly.type
_entity_poly.pdbx_seq_one_letter_code
_entity_poly.pdbx_strand_id
1 'polypeptide(L)'
;MYESANVSDDADRTAFRASRETIQTLLRTRLKVLEKYKWIRESLTSFPQPPNRTNHNAIYGPVADLFDSAKANKVLVQAEMQISSFIATSRKKTYSLIK
;
A
#
# COMPACT_ATOMS: atom_id res chain seq x y z
N MET A 1 -21.55 -1.03 46.71
CA MET A 1 -20.54 0.03 46.55
C MET A 1 -19.38 -0.59 45.78
N TYR A 2 -19.41 -0.56 44.44
CA TYR A 2 -18.26 -1.05 43.66
C TYR A 2 -17.20 0.05 43.68
N GLU A 3 -16.04 -0.31 44.23
CA GLU A 3 -14.87 0.54 44.31
C GLU A 3 -14.38 0.79 42.88
N SER A 4 -14.54 2.01 42.40
CA SER A 4 -14.08 2.44 41.08
C SER A 4 -12.57 2.27 41.04
N ALA A 5 -12.10 1.28 40.28
CA ALA A 5 -10.67 1.02 40.08
C ALA A 5 -9.96 2.34 39.74
N ASN A 6 -9.03 2.74 40.60
CA ASN A 6 -8.14 3.86 40.39
C ASN A 6 -7.55 3.73 38.98
N VAL A 7 -7.95 4.65 38.12
CA VAL A 7 -7.48 4.76 36.75
C VAL A 7 -5.97 4.89 36.82
N SER A 8 -5.31 3.79 36.45
CA SER A 8 -3.91 3.67 36.05
C SER A 8 -3.26 5.03 35.81
N ASP A 9 -2.28 5.30 36.68
CA ASP A 9 -1.54 6.54 36.91
C ASP A 9 -1.42 7.38 35.62
N ASP A 10 -1.85 8.64 35.66
CA ASP A 10 -1.73 9.56 34.53
C ASP A 10 -0.25 9.68 34.07
N ALA A 11 0.68 9.42 34.99
CA ALA A 11 2.10 9.25 34.75
C ALA A 11 2.42 8.09 33.79
N ASP A 12 1.80 6.92 33.93
CA ASP A 12 2.03 5.75 33.05
C ASP A 12 1.52 6.03 31.63
N ARG A 13 0.35 6.69 31.52
CA ARG A 13 -0.20 7.11 30.22
C ARG A 13 0.66 8.17 29.55
N THR A 14 1.19 9.10 30.33
CA THR A 14 2.10 10.15 29.88
C THR A 14 3.44 9.56 29.42
N ALA A 15 4.02 8.63 30.20
CA ALA A 15 5.25 7.93 29.86
C ALA A 15 5.09 7.08 28.59
N PHE A 16 3.95 6.41 28.40
CA PHE A 16 3.66 5.66 27.17
C PHE A 16 3.53 6.58 25.96
N ARG A 17 2.86 7.73 26.09
CA ARG A 17 2.75 8.73 25.01
C ARG A 17 4.12 9.32 24.65
N ALA A 18 4.91 9.70 25.65
CA ALA A 18 6.27 10.21 25.45
C ALA A 18 7.17 9.17 24.76
N SER A 19 7.05 7.90 25.15
CA SER A 19 7.79 6.79 24.51
C SER A 19 7.39 6.61 23.05
N ARG A 20 6.08 6.67 22.74
CA ARG A 20 5.57 6.59 21.37
C ARG A 20 6.02 7.77 20.52
N GLU A 21 5.96 8.99 21.04
CA GLU A 21 6.44 10.20 20.36
C GLU A 21 7.94 10.17 20.12
N THR A 22 8.71 9.65 21.08
CA THR A 22 10.16 9.42 20.94
C THR A 22 10.45 8.42 19.84
N ILE A 23 9.78 7.26 19.82
CA ILE A 23 9.93 6.26 18.76
C ILE A 23 9.56 6.84 17.39
N GLN A 24 8.45 7.60 17.32
CA GLN A 24 8.00 8.23 16.08
C GLN A 24 8.95 9.33 15.59
N THR A 25 9.55 10.09 16.52
CA THR A 25 10.56 11.10 16.22
C THR A 25 11.86 10.46 15.75
N LEU A 26 12.31 9.41 16.43
CA LEU A 26 13.46 8.62 16.00
C LEU A 26 13.23 8.06 14.60
N LEU A 27 12.08 7.44 14.31
CA LEU A 27 11.77 6.95 12.96
C LEU A 27 11.78 8.07 11.90
N ARG A 28 11.33 9.28 12.26
CA ARG A 28 11.41 10.46 11.37
C ARG A 28 12.85 10.91 11.10
N THR A 29 13.74 10.84 12.09
CA THR A 29 15.09 11.41 12.01
C THR A 29 16.19 10.40 11.67
N ARG A 30 15.98 9.09 11.85
CA ARG A 30 17.06 8.07 11.77
C ARG A 30 17.39 7.58 10.36
N LEU A 31 16.47 7.66 9.42
CA LEU A 31 16.77 7.23 8.05
C LEU A 31 17.58 8.32 7.35
N LYS A 32 18.77 7.93 6.87
CA LYS A 32 19.57 8.79 5.99
C LYS A 32 18.70 9.17 4.80
N VAL A 33 18.86 10.39 4.30
CA VAL A 33 18.07 10.92 3.17
C VAL A 33 18.04 9.94 1.98
N LEU A 34 19.18 9.34 1.63
CA LEU A 34 19.27 8.32 0.57
C LEU A 34 18.44 7.07 0.85
N GLU A 35 18.35 6.65 2.10
CA GLU A 35 17.58 5.49 2.51
C GLU A 35 16.07 5.77 2.42
N LYS A 36 15.65 6.99 2.80
CA LYS A 36 14.27 7.44 2.56
C LYS A 36 13.94 7.42 1.07
N TYR A 37 14.81 7.97 0.22
CA TYR A 37 14.61 7.96 -1.24
C TYR A 37 14.54 6.54 -1.81
N LYS A 38 15.38 5.62 -1.32
CA LYS A 38 15.32 4.20 -1.69
C LYS A 38 13.95 3.62 -1.39
N TRP A 39 13.46 3.76 -0.15
CA TRP A 39 12.18 3.17 0.25
C TRP A 39 10.99 3.82 -0.45
N ILE A 40 11.01 5.13 -0.67
CA ILE A 40 9.99 5.82 -1.47
C ILE A 40 9.97 5.24 -2.90
N ARG A 41 11.14 5.09 -3.54
CA ARG A 41 11.23 4.50 -4.88
C ARG A 41 10.65 3.08 -4.90
N GLU A 42 11.12 2.20 -4.01
CA GLU A 42 10.64 0.80 -3.94
C GLU A 42 9.13 0.70 -3.69
N SER A 43 8.58 1.56 -2.82
CA SER A 43 7.14 1.60 -2.53
C SER A 43 6.29 2.00 -3.73
N LEU A 44 6.85 2.75 -4.68
CA LEU A 44 6.14 3.23 -5.87
C LEU A 44 6.39 2.34 -7.09
N THR A 45 7.57 1.71 -7.21
CA THR A 45 7.96 0.95 -8.42
C THR A 45 7.87 -0.56 -8.29
N SER A 46 8.29 -1.13 -7.16
CA SER A 46 8.50 -2.57 -6.98
C SER A 46 7.38 -3.22 -6.17
N PHE A 47 7.05 -2.64 -5.02
CA PHE A 47 6.03 -3.19 -4.13
C PHE A 47 4.62 -3.30 -4.73
N PRO A 48 4.14 -2.37 -5.57
CA PRO A 48 2.82 -2.51 -6.18
C PRO A 48 2.80 -3.48 -7.36
N GLN A 49 3.95 -4.03 -7.79
CA GLN A 49 4.00 -4.99 -8.89
C GLN A 49 3.46 -6.35 -8.43
N PRO A 50 2.79 -7.11 -9.32
CA PRO A 50 2.47 -8.50 -9.06
C PRO A 50 3.74 -9.29 -8.66
N PRO A 51 3.66 -10.24 -7.70
CA PRO A 51 2.45 -10.85 -7.14
C PRO A 51 1.84 -10.10 -5.94
N ASN A 52 2.40 -8.96 -5.53
CA ASN A 52 1.86 -8.21 -4.40
C ASN A 52 0.46 -7.67 -4.72
N ARG A 53 -0.45 -7.78 -3.74
CA ARG A 53 -1.81 -7.26 -3.87
C ARG A 53 -1.85 -5.80 -3.43
N THR A 54 -2.51 -4.97 -4.22
CA THR A 54 -2.86 -3.58 -3.96
C THR A 54 -4.38 -3.44 -3.85
N ASN A 55 -4.85 -2.27 -3.43
CA ASN A 55 -6.27 -1.91 -3.46
C ASN A 55 -6.87 -1.98 -4.88
N HIS A 56 -6.10 -1.66 -5.92
CA HIS A 56 -6.56 -1.70 -7.31
C HIS A 56 -6.90 -3.12 -7.79
N ASN A 57 -6.30 -4.16 -7.19
CA ASN A 57 -6.55 -5.55 -7.58
C ASN A 57 -8.01 -5.99 -7.40
N ALA A 58 -8.76 -5.34 -6.51
CA ALA A 58 -10.17 -5.67 -6.27
C ALA A 58 -11.06 -5.37 -7.50
N ILE A 59 -10.70 -4.34 -8.27
CA ILE A 59 -11.51 -3.84 -9.39
C ILE A 59 -10.88 -4.24 -10.73
N TYR A 60 -9.55 -4.11 -10.84
CA TYR A 60 -8.83 -4.23 -12.11
C TYR A 60 -8.03 -5.54 -12.26
N GLY A 61 -7.92 -6.34 -11.19
CA GLY A 61 -7.01 -7.50 -11.17
C GLY A 61 -5.53 -7.09 -11.05
N PRO A 62 -4.57 -7.99 -11.32
CA PRO A 62 -3.15 -7.66 -11.29
C PRO A 62 -2.80 -6.54 -12.28
N VAL A 63 -2.20 -5.46 -11.78
CA VAL A 63 -1.77 -4.31 -12.59
C VAL A 63 -0.25 -4.25 -12.59
N ALA A 64 0.36 -4.49 -13.75
CA ALA A 64 1.81 -4.34 -13.95
C ALA A 64 2.15 -2.92 -14.43
N ASP A 65 3.41 -2.51 -14.21
CA ASP A 65 3.96 -1.24 -14.71
C ASP A 65 3.14 0.00 -14.33
N LEU A 66 2.53 -0.03 -13.15
CA LEU A 66 1.64 1.02 -12.66
C LEU A 66 2.32 2.39 -12.63
N PHE A 67 3.56 2.45 -12.14
CA PHE A 67 4.31 3.69 -12.05
C PHE A 67 4.67 4.29 -13.41
N ASP A 68 5.10 3.47 -14.37
CA ASP A 68 5.43 3.95 -15.71
C ASP A 68 4.18 4.33 -16.51
N SER A 69 3.07 3.66 -16.24
CA SER A 69 1.75 4.04 -16.76
C SER A 69 1.30 5.39 -16.22
N ALA A 70 1.51 5.67 -14.93
CA ALA A 70 1.21 6.97 -14.33
C ALA A 70 2.10 8.08 -14.94
N LYS A 71 3.40 7.82 -15.14
CA LYS A 71 4.29 8.77 -15.86
C LYS A 71 3.82 9.06 -17.28
N ALA A 72 3.25 8.06 -17.94
CA ALA A 72 2.69 8.17 -19.29
C ALA A 72 1.27 8.76 -19.29
N ASN A 73 0.78 9.28 -18.15
CA ASN A 73 -0.57 9.84 -17.98
C ASN A 73 -1.71 8.91 -18.40
N LYS A 74 -1.51 7.60 -18.24
CA LYS A 74 -2.52 6.59 -18.58
C LYS A 74 -3.55 6.45 -17.45
N VAL A 75 -4.76 6.05 -17.81
CA VAL A 75 -5.87 5.84 -16.88
C VAL A 75 -6.19 4.34 -16.78
N LEU A 76 -6.46 3.86 -15.57
CA LEU A 76 -6.96 2.50 -15.37
C LEU A 76 -8.44 2.44 -15.75
N VAL A 77 -8.77 1.58 -16.72
CA VAL A 77 -10.14 1.32 -17.15
C VAL A 77 -10.47 -0.13 -16.84
N GLN A 78 -11.66 -0.38 -16.31
CA GLN A 78 -12.13 -1.73 -16.08
C GLN A 78 -12.38 -2.36 -17.45
N ALA A 79 -11.56 -3.34 -17.83
CA ALA A 79 -11.82 -4.11 -19.03
C ALA A 79 -13.12 -4.89 -18.82
N GLU A 80 -14.17 -4.50 -19.53
CA GLU A 80 -15.33 -5.36 -19.70
C GLU A 80 -14.84 -6.68 -20.30
N MET A 81 -15.28 -7.79 -19.72
CA MET A 81 -14.94 -9.11 -20.22
C MET A 81 -15.64 -9.25 -21.57
N GLN A 82 -14.95 -8.88 -22.66
CA GLN A 82 -15.40 -9.21 -24.01
C GLN A 82 -15.42 -10.73 -24.08
N ILE A 83 -16.60 -11.32 -23.90
CA ILE A 83 -16.88 -12.72 -24.19
C ILE A 83 -16.89 -12.83 -25.72
N SER A 84 -15.73 -12.64 -26.35
CA SER A 84 -15.52 -13.16 -27.69
C SER A 84 -15.15 -14.63 -27.50
N SER A 85 -16.13 -15.46 -27.84
CA SER A 85 -16.10 -16.90 -27.89
C SER A 85 -14.77 -17.48 -28.38
N PHE A 86 -13.92 -17.95 -27.46
CA PHE A 86 -13.01 -19.07 -27.74
C PHE A 86 -12.64 -19.78 -26.43
N ILE A 87 -13.53 -20.71 -26.06
CA ILE A 87 -13.26 -22.04 -25.49
C ILE A 87 -12.08 -22.16 -24.49
N ALA A 88 -12.46 -22.48 -23.25
CA ALA A 88 -11.73 -23.22 -22.22
C ALA A 88 -10.27 -23.62 -22.52
N THR A 89 -9.32 -23.08 -21.75
CA THR A 89 -8.32 -23.81 -20.92
C THR A 89 -7.37 -22.80 -20.27
N SER A 90 -7.12 -22.98 -18.97
CA SER A 90 -6.15 -22.23 -18.13
C SER A 90 -6.38 -20.72 -17.95
N ARG A 91 -7.01 -20.41 -16.80
CA ARG A 91 -7.25 -19.08 -16.25
C ARG A 91 -5.96 -18.24 -16.14
N LYS A 92 -5.67 -17.40 -17.13
CA LYS A 92 -4.79 -16.23 -16.98
C LYS A 92 -5.46 -15.04 -17.68
N LYS A 93 -6.07 -14.15 -16.90
CA LYS A 93 -6.59 -12.87 -17.42
C LYS A 93 -5.40 -11.91 -17.59
N THR A 94 -5.12 -11.53 -18.82
CA THR A 94 -4.14 -10.49 -19.19
C THR A 94 -4.88 -9.20 -19.55
N TYR A 95 -4.34 -8.04 -19.16
CA TYR A 95 -4.93 -6.71 -19.36
C TYR A 95 -3.95 -5.79 -20.11
N SER A 96 -4.48 -4.79 -20.83
CA SER A 96 -3.70 -3.83 -21.63
C SER A 96 -4.03 -2.37 -21.24
N LEU A 97 -3.04 -1.50 -21.47
CA LEU A 97 -3.09 -0.05 -21.22
C LEU A 97 -3.28 0.70 -22.54
N ILE A 98 -4.32 1.51 -22.65
CA ILE A 98 -4.67 2.27 -23.87
C ILE A 98 -4.30 3.76 -23.67
N LYS A 99 -4.00 4.45 -24.78
CA LYS A 99 -3.62 5.88 -24.84
C LYS A 99 -4.81 6.81 -24.72
#